data_AF-A0ABD5CLL7-F1
#
_entry.id   AF-A0ABD5CLL7-F1
#
_cell.length_a   1.000
_cell.length_b   1.000
_cell.length_c   1.000
_cell.angle_alpha   90.00
_cell.angle_beta   90.00
_cell.angle_gamma   90.00
#
_symmetry.space_group_name_H-M   'P 1'
#
loop_
_entity.id
_entity.type
_entity.pdbx_description
1 polymer ?
#
loop_
_entity_poly.entity_id
_entity_poly.type
_entity_poly.pdbx_seq_one_letter_code
_entity_poly.pdbx_strand_id
1 'polypeptide(L)'
;MCYSAQIPADYWKPLFGYSHGVMVASAFYEHASRAKLEGRALADGENDEDVVLEFRPDPPHEMLVACLWSHWSAPGEPDLLSFAVITDEPPPEIAAVGHARCLIPIKPGNLDAWHQS
;
A
#
# COMPACT_ATOMS: atom_id res chain seq x y z
N MET A 1 -2.66 4.23 15.41
CA MET A 1 -2.46 2.88 14.86
C MET A 1 -3.15 2.88 13.50
N CYS A 2 -2.39 2.98 12.41
CA CYS A 2 -2.96 3.03 11.06
C CYS A 2 -3.34 1.61 10.65
N TYR A 3 -4.57 1.22 10.96
CA TYR A 3 -5.17 0.11 10.26
C TYR A 3 -5.38 0.57 8.82
N SER A 4 -4.86 -0.18 7.85
CA SER A 4 -5.46 -0.25 6.53
C SER A 4 -6.87 -0.83 6.71
N ALA A 5 -7.78 -0.01 7.23
CA ALA A 5 -9.18 -0.35 7.21
C ALA A 5 -9.52 -0.47 5.72
N GLN A 6 -9.94 -1.66 5.30
CA GLN A 6 -10.61 -1.87 4.01
C GLN A 6 -11.96 -1.14 4.04
N ILE A 7 -11.90 0.17 4.23
CA ILE A 7 -12.99 1.07 3.96
C ILE A 7 -13.24 0.92 2.45
N PRO A 8 -14.47 0.53 2.05
CA PRO A 8 -14.74 0.13 0.68
C PRO A 8 -14.32 1.21 -0.30
N ALA A 9 -13.92 0.82 -1.51
CA ALA A 9 -13.54 1.76 -2.57
C ALA A 9 -14.58 2.88 -2.76
N ASP A 10 -15.86 2.58 -2.53
CA ASP A 10 -16.98 3.53 -2.60
C ASP A 10 -16.91 4.68 -1.59
N TYR A 11 -16.29 4.49 -0.42
CA TYR A 11 -16.09 5.57 0.54
C TYR A 11 -14.93 6.49 0.14
N TRP A 12 -13.86 5.94 -0.44
CA TRP A 12 -12.68 6.72 -0.83
C TRP A 12 -12.86 7.43 -2.17
N LYS A 13 -13.65 6.85 -3.08
CA LYS A 13 -13.87 7.36 -4.44
C LYS A 13 -14.31 8.84 -4.49
N PRO A 14 -15.21 9.34 -3.62
CA PRO A 14 -15.58 10.76 -3.60
C PRO A 14 -14.47 11.70 -3.12
N LEU A 15 -13.43 11.19 -2.45
CA LEU A 15 -12.32 12.00 -1.92
C LEU A 15 -11.18 12.19 -2.92
N PHE A 16 -11.19 11.41 -4.01
CA PHE A 16 -10.24 11.56 -5.11
C PHE A 16 -10.47 12.91 -5.80
N GLY A 17 -9.42 13.72 -5.90
CA GLY A 17 -9.50 15.10 -6.41
C GLY A 17 -9.82 16.18 -5.36
N TYR A 18 -9.85 15.82 -4.08
CA TYR A 18 -10.21 16.76 -3.01
C TYR A 18 -9.32 16.64 -1.77
N SER A 19 -9.04 15.40 -1.33
CA SER A 19 -8.33 15.15 -0.08
C SER A 19 -7.08 14.30 -0.31
N HIS A 20 -6.21 14.79 -1.19
CA HIS A 20 -4.91 14.17 -1.46
C HIS A 20 -3.93 14.38 -0.30
N GLY A 21 -3.15 13.33 -0.02
CA GLY A 21 -2.08 13.30 0.95
C GLY A 21 -0.89 12.53 0.42
N VAL A 22 0.23 12.66 1.12
CA VAL A 22 1.45 11.91 0.82
C VAL A 22 1.97 11.29 2.10
N MET A 23 2.14 9.96 2.08
CA MET A 23 2.84 9.22 3.12
C MET A 23 4.29 9.06 2.70
N VAL A 24 5.22 9.44 3.58
CA VAL A 24 6.66 9.25 3.35
C VAL A 24 7.07 7.93 4.00
N ALA A 25 7.70 7.04 3.23
CA ALA A 25 8.13 5.72 3.70
C ALA A 25 9.57 5.42 3.28
N SER A 26 10.35 4.80 4.16
CA SER A 26 11.72 4.33 3.85
C SER A 26 11.76 2.87 3.38
N ALA A 27 10.75 2.09 3.74
CA ALA A 27 10.59 0.69 3.38
C ALA A 27 9.11 0.30 3.46
N PHE A 28 8.74 -0.81 2.82
CA PHE A 28 7.48 -1.49 3.08
C PHE A 28 7.69 -2.99 3.18
N TYR A 29 6.72 -3.66 3.82
CA TYR A 29 6.79 -5.08 4.12
C TYR A 29 5.55 -5.79 3.59
N GLU A 30 5.74 -6.98 3.05
CA GLU A 30 4.68 -7.79 2.47
C GLU A 30 4.88 -9.26 2.82
N HIS A 31 3.77 -9.97 3.02
CA HIS A 31 3.74 -11.39 3.34
C HIS A 31 3.74 -12.26 2.08
N ALA A 32 4.77 -13.08 1.90
CA ALA A 32 4.95 -13.92 0.72
C ALA A 32 5.00 -15.40 1.06
N SER A 33 4.63 -16.22 0.08
CA SER A 33 4.82 -17.67 0.12
C SER A 33 6.29 -18.02 -0.10
N ARG A 34 6.86 -18.81 0.82
CA ARG A 34 8.23 -19.31 0.65
C ARG A 34 8.38 -20.21 -0.56
N ALA A 35 7.42 -21.11 -0.79
CA ALA A 35 7.48 -22.01 -1.94
C ALA A 35 7.47 -21.24 -3.27
N LYS A 36 6.64 -20.18 -3.38
CA LYS A 36 6.63 -19.30 -4.57
C LYS A 36 7.95 -18.57 -4.76
N LEU A 37 8.54 -18.03 -3.68
CA LEU A 37 9.85 -17.37 -3.72
C LEU A 37 10.97 -18.31 -4.20
N GLU A 38 10.92 -19.57 -3.78
CA GLU A 38 11.88 -20.60 -4.19
C GLU A 38 11.56 -21.20 -5.58
N GLY A 39 10.46 -20.76 -6.23
CA GLY A 39 10.03 -21.26 -7.53
C GLY A 39 9.64 -22.75 -7.53
N ARG A 40 9.22 -23.27 -6.37
CA ARG A 40 8.87 -24.69 -6.19
C ARG A 40 7.38 -24.88 -5.91
N ALA A 41 6.87 -26.05 -6.27
CA ALA A 41 5.56 -26.49 -5.82
C ALA A 41 5.64 -27.03 -4.38
N LEU A 42 4.57 -26.85 -3.61
CA LEU A 42 4.39 -27.55 -2.34
C LEU A 42 4.09 -29.02 -2.62
N ALA A 43 4.66 -29.91 -1.82
CA ALA A 43 4.33 -31.33 -1.86
C ALA A 43 2.93 -31.59 -1.26
N ASP A 44 2.33 -32.74 -1.58
CA ASP A 44 1.04 -33.13 -1.02
C ASP A 44 1.09 -33.16 0.52
N GLY A 45 0.24 -32.36 1.16
CA GLY A 45 0.19 -32.23 2.62
C GLY A 45 1.26 -31.33 3.24
N GLU A 46 2.11 -30.69 2.44
CA GLU A 46 3.04 -29.67 2.90
C GLU A 46 2.30 -28.36 3.17
N ASN A 47 2.53 -27.74 4.33
CA ASN A 47 2.07 -26.39 4.61
C ASN A 47 3.08 -25.38 4.07
N ASP A 48 2.59 -24.31 3.46
CA ASP A 48 3.44 -23.21 3.04
C ASP A 48 3.99 -22.44 4.24
N GLU A 49 5.18 -21.87 4.07
CA GLU A 49 5.79 -20.99 5.06
C GLU A 49 5.54 -19.54 4.65
N ASP A 50 4.95 -18.77 5.56
CA ASP A 50 4.76 -17.33 5.41
C ASP A 50 6.06 -16.60 5.76
N VAL A 51 6.58 -15.82 4.81
CA VAL A 51 7.80 -15.03 5.00
C VAL A 51 7.51 -13.56 4.75
N VAL A 52 8.09 -12.69 5.57
CA VAL A 52 7.97 -11.24 5.41
C VAL A 52 9.10 -10.73 4.53
N LEU A 53 8.76 -10.19 3.37
CA LEU A 53 9.69 -9.52 2.48
C LEU A 53 9.77 -8.05 2.83
N GLU A 54 10.98 -7.50 2.76
CA GLU A 54 11.22 -6.08 2.91
C GLU A 54 11.64 -5.47 1.58
N PHE A 55 10.93 -4.42 1.18
CA PHE A 55 11.21 -3.67 -0.03
C PHE A 55 11.75 -2.29 0.34
N ARG A 56 12.96 -2.00 -0.16
CA ARG A 56 13.62 -0.70 -0.02
C ARG A 56 14.09 -0.21 -1.39
N PRO A 57 14.03 1.10 -1.64
CA PRO A 57 14.64 1.64 -2.84
C PRO A 57 16.16 1.44 -2.86
N ASP A 58 16.70 1.19 -4.05
CA ASP A 58 18.14 1.12 -4.33
C ASP A 58 18.49 2.07 -5.50
N PRO A 59 19.23 3.16 -5.27
CA PRO A 59 19.89 3.56 -4.01
C PRO A 59 18.89 3.97 -2.91
N PRO A 60 19.28 3.94 -1.61
CA PRO A 60 18.39 4.33 -0.51
C PRO A 60 17.87 5.77 -0.63
N HIS A 61 16.55 5.93 -0.64
CA HIS A 61 15.85 7.21 -0.58
C HIS A 61 14.43 7.04 -0.01
N GLU A 62 13.77 8.15 0.32
CA GLU A 62 12.37 8.13 0.77
C GLU A 62 11.41 7.92 -0.41
N MET A 63 10.44 7.03 -0.23
CA MET A 63 9.32 6.84 -1.14
C MET A 63 8.19 7.79 -0.76
N LEU A 64 7.72 8.55 -1.74
CA LEU A 64 6.53 9.38 -1.62
C LEU A 64 5.32 8.55 -2.05
N VAL A 65 4.45 8.15 -1.13
CA VAL A 65 3.31 7.27 -1.42
C VAL A 65 2.04 8.09 -1.48
N ALA A 66 1.33 8.01 -2.60
CA ALA A 66 0.03 8.65 -2.78
C ALA A 66 -0.97 8.10 -1.77
N CYS A 67 -1.68 8.98 -1.07
CA CYS A 67 -2.79 8.57 -0.21
C CYS A 67 -3.96 9.55 -0.31
N LEU A 68 -5.15 9.05 0.03
CA LEU A 68 -6.31 9.88 0.33
C LEU A 68 -6.43 9.98 1.84
N TRP A 69 -6.83 11.14 2.35
CA TRP A 69 -7.14 11.31 3.76
C TRP A 69 -8.60 11.72 3.96
N SER A 70 -9.14 11.39 5.13
CA SER A 70 -10.50 11.71 5.52
C SER A 70 -10.55 12.12 6.98
N HIS A 71 -11.40 13.10 7.27
CA HIS A 71 -11.83 13.44 8.61
C HIS A 71 -13.29 13.02 8.75
N TRP A 72 -13.52 12.00 9.55
CA TRP A 72 -14.86 11.55 9.89
C TRP A 72 -15.26 12.08 11.26
N SER A 73 -16.50 12.55 11.37
CA SER A 73 -17.09 13.00 12.63
C SER A 73 -18.55 12.57 12.69
N ALA A 74 -19.03 12.29 13.91
CA ALA A 74 -20.43 11.99 14.18
C ALA A 74 -20.85 12.50 15.57
N PRO A 75 -22.12 12.88 15.78
CA PRO A 75 -22.58 13.36 17.08
C PRO A 75 -22.34 12.34 18.18
N GLY A 76 -21.61 12.74 19.24
CA GLY A 76 -21.32 11.89 20.39
C GLY A 76 -20.14 10.93 20.21
N GLU A 77 -19.52 10.91 19.03
CA GLU A 77 -18.31 10.12 18.73
C GLU A 77 -17.08 11.03 18.64
N PRO A 78 -15.88 10.57 19.02
CA PRO A 78 -14.65 11.28 18.73
C PRO A 78 -14.41 11.39 17.23
N ASP A 79 -13.86 12.53 16.81
CA ASP A 79 -13.36 12.73 15.47
C ASP A 79 -12.28 11.68 15.12
N LEU A 80 -12.34 11.18 13.89
CA LEU A 80 -11.39 10.21 13.35
C LEU A 80 -10.71 10.76 12.11
N LEU A 81 -9.40 10.97 12.20
CA LEU A 81 -8.54 11.17 11.04
C LEU A 81 -8.07 9.80 10.53
N SER A 82 -8.31 9.54 9.26
CA SER A 82 -7.89 8.30 8.59
C SER A 82 -7.27 8.61 7.23
N PHE A 83 -6.50 7.66 6.71
CA PHE A 83 -5.98 7.73 5.35
C PHE A 83 -5.90 6.33 4.74
N ALA A 84 -5.88 6.28 3.41
CA ALA A 84 -5.63 5.07 2.65
C ALA A 84 -4.58 5.34 1.57
N VAL A 85 -3.58 4.46 1.47
CA VAL A 85 -2.59 4.50 0.40
C VAL A 85 -3.22 4.00 -0.91
N ILE A 86 -2.83 4.62 -2.01
CA ILE A 86 -3.19 4.15 -3.35
C ILE A 86 -2.22 3.05 -3.73
N THR A 87 -2.77 1.89 -4.03
CA THR A 87 -2.04 0.75 -4.59
C THR A 87 -2.38 0.59 -6.05
N ASP A 88 -1.58 -0.16 -6.79
CA ASP A 88 -1.93 -0.64 -8.12
C ASP A 88 -1.41 -2.08 -8.33
N GLU A 89 -1.46 -2.58 -9.56
CA GLU A 89 -0.81 -3.83 -9.94
C GLU A 89 0.68 -3.83 -9.55
N PRO A 90 1.17 -4.92 -8.94
CA PRO A 90 2.55 -5.03 -8.53
C PRO A 90 3.52 -5.11 -9.73
N PRO A 91 4.77 -4.64 -9.58
CA PRO A 91 5.85 -4.98 -10.49
C PRO A 91 5.96 -6.51 -10.69
N PRO A 92 6.43 -7.00 -11.86
CA PRO A 92 6.50 -8.43 -12.16
C PRO A 92 7.19 -9.28 -11.10
N GLU A 93 8.25 -8.76 -10.48
CA GLU A 93 9.00 -9.42 -9.40
C GLU A 93 8.18 -9.60 -8.11
N ILE A 94 7.26 -8.67 -7.83
CA ILE A 94 6.34 -8.73 -6.68
C ILE A 94 5.09 -9.56 -7.04
N ALA A 95 4.65 -9.51 -8.29
CA ALA A 95 3.56 -10.34 -8.80
C ALA A 95 3.94 -11.83 -8.77
N ALA A 96 5.19 -12.16 -9.13
CA ALA A 96 5.70 -13.53 -9.19
C ALA A 96 5.65 -14.26 -7.84
N VAL A 97 5.72 -13.52 -6.73
CA VAL A 97 5.64 -14.09 -5.37
C VAL A 97 4.21 -14.15 -4.83
N GLY A 98 3.22 -13.75 -5.64
CA GLY A 98 1.80 -13.98 -5.40
C GLY A 98 1.02 -12.79 -4.85
N HIS A 99 1.56 -11.58 -4.88
CA HIS A 99 0.80 -10.37 -4.52
C HIS A 99 -0.08 -9.89 -5.67
N ALA A 100 -1.24 -9.34 -5.32
CA ALA A 100 -2.19 -8.77 -6.28
C ALA A 100 -2.14 -7.23 -6.34
N ARG A 101 -1.52 -6.57 -5.35
CA ARG A 101 -1.44 -5.12 -5.23
C ARG A 101 -0.11 -4.71 -4.61
N CYS A 102 0.47 -3.61 -5.04
CA CYS A 102 1.64 -3.00 -4.44
C CYS A 102 1.47 -1.48 -4.34
N LEU A 103 2.11 -0.86 -3.37
CA LEU A 103 2.23 0.60 -3.33
C LEU A 103 3.08 1.09 -4.51
N ILE A 104 2.64 2.17 -5.15
CA ILE A 104 3.40 2.81 -6.23
C ILE A 104 3.88 4.17 -5.74
N PRO A 105 5.20 4.39 -5.59
CA PRO A 105 5.74 5.69 -5.24
C PRO A 105 5.43 6.73 -6.32
N ILE A 106 4.97 7.90 -5.89
CA ILE A 106 4.93 9.12 -6.69
C ILE A 106 6.37 9.51 -7.05
N LYS A 107 6.63 9.69 -8.34
CA LYS A 107 7.88 10.32 -8.79
C LYS A 107 7.97 11.73 -8.23
N PRO A 108 9.11 12.18 -7.67
CA PRO A 108 9.21 13.51 -7.05
C PRO A 108 8.69 14.67 -7.92
N GLY A 109 8.92 14.63 -9.24
CA GLY A 109 8.43 15.66 -10.17
C GLY A 109 6.90 15.71 -10.36
N ASN A 110 6.16 14.70 -9.89
CA ASN A 110 4.70 14.65 -9.94
C ASN A 110 4.05 15.03 -8.59
N LEU A 111 4.86 15.34 -7.57
CA LEU A 111 4.37 15.66 -6.23
C LEU A 111 3.43 16.88 -6.24
N ASP A 112 3.83 17.95 -6.92
CA ASP A 112 3.02 19.17 -6.99
C ASP A 112 1.70 18.93 -7.75
N ALA A 113 1.74 18.15 -8.84
CA ALA A 113 0.55 17.81 -9.60
C ALA A 113 -0.43 16.97 -8.78
N TRP A 114 0.08 16.06 -7.94
CA TRP A 114 -0.72 15.28 -7.01
C TRP A 114 -1.41 16.16 -5.96
N HIS A 115 -0.68 17.08 -5.34
CA HIS A 115 -1.25 17.98 -4.34
C HIS A 115 -2.29 18.98 -4.88
N GLN A 116 -2.18 19.38 -6.15
CA GLN A 116 -3.08 20.34 -6.78
C GLN A 116 -4.32 19.72 -7.43
N SER A 117 -4.36 18.38 -7.50
CA SER A 117 -5.48 17.64 -8.09
C SER A 117 -6.66 17.45 -7.15
#